data_AF-A0A2H0E2K9-F1
#
_entry.id   AF-A0A2H0E2K9-F1
#
_cell.length_a   1.000
_cell.length_b   1.000
_cell.length_c   1.000
_cell.angle_alpha   90.00
_cell.angle_beta   90.00
_cell.angle_gamma   90.00
#
_symmetry.space_group_name_H-M   'P 1'
#
loop_
_entity.id
_entity.type
_entity.pdbx_description
1 polymer ?
#
loop_
_entity_poly.entity_id
_entity_poly.type
_entity_poly.pdbx_seq_one_letter_code
_entity_poly.pdbx_strand_id
1 'polypeptide(L)'
;MIRNWPLLYRDVLLTGNLDSCVGVCSLWTERSIVQKIINDPSRYAVIGNLYSAQGINAMIRNIMANPRIRYLVLWGSELSLSGHSLLQLMHQGIDKNRKIINGRGEIEAEIPHEIIDEFRKNIEVIDLRGRHMDQLKTTITALKPKPPFAIKARIFKPAKVVSRILPSEKVGFRVEGQKVAQTWLKILNLIDKYGLVKHSRYSQKNQIREVLNLTAVVTDEDPNQVYFPDYLPFSLTELKAYYAEFLTARQTPGTAYNYGHRLRKHFGIDQIQKIKDLIKTRPDSKKMLAVTADVKLDWGRANNGDTPCLTQILGSIYNHQFYLTAHFRSQDMVHGWPRNALALRQLQADMAKNSGYKLGPLTLITHSAHMYSDDFKLAKDILEKNFVKESGYTSSVHFEFDPRGNMVVEVVPMPKNKIWPADNALAVNRVL
;
A
#
# COMPACT_ATOMS: atom_id res chain seq x y z
N MET A 1 -28.68 15.20 -7.03
CA MET A 1 -27.39 15.18 -6.32
C MET A 1 -27.58 15.84 -4.96
N ILE A 2 -26.87 15.37 -3.93
CA ILE A 2 -26.86 16.04 -2.62
C ILE A 2 -26.01 17.32 -2.65
N ARG A 3 -26.30 18.31 -1.78
CA ARG A 3 -25.54 19.58 -1.67
C ARG A 3 -24.06 19.45 -1.28
N ASN A 4 -23.62 18.23 -0.93
CA ASN A 4 -22.36 17.93 -0.29
C ASN A 4 -21.64 16.76 -0.99
N TRP A 5 -21.60 16.79 -2.32
CA TRP A 5 -20.97 15.78 -3.15
C TRP A 5 -19.60 16.25 -3.66
N PRO A 6 -18.56 15.38 -3.78
CA PRO A 6 -18.51 13.96 -3.41
C PRO A 6 -18.67 13.71 -1.89
N LEU A 7 -19.23 12.54 -1.55
CA LEU A 7 -19.45 12.10 -0.16
C LEU A 7 -18.18 11.64 0.53
N LEU A 8 -17.39 10.86 -0.22
CA LEU A 8 -16.13 10.27 0.20
C LEU A 8 -15.00 10.88 -0.63
N TYR A 9 -13.85 11.10 0.00
CA TYR A 9 -12.66 11.64 -0.64
C TYR A 9 -12.82 13.03 -1.28
N ARG A 10 -13.75 13.86 -0.77
CA ARG A 10 -14.00 15.22 -1.29
C ARG A 10 -12.72 16.06 -1.35
N ASP A 11 -11.86 15.94 -0.34
CA ASP A 11 -10.65 16.75 -0.19
C ASP A 11 -9.58 16.46 -1.26
N VAL A 12 -9.71 15.33 -1.99
CA VAL A 12 -8.71 14.88 -2.96
C VAL A 12 -9.28 14.61 -4.35
N LEU A 13 -10.58 14.42 -4.49
CA LEU A 13 -11.22 14.29 -5.80
C LEU A 13 -11.28 15.66 -6.48
N LEU A 14 -10.91 15.73 -7.77
CA LEU A 14 -11.04 16.96 -8.54
C LEU A 14 -12.42 17.02 -9.17
N THR A 15 -13.21 18.02 -8.80
CA THR A 15 -14.55 18.23 -9.36
C THR A 15 -14.52 19.20 -10.53
N GLY A 16 -15.33 18.92 -11.55
CA GLY A 16 -15.59 19.82 -12.68
C GLY A 16 -17.04 20.29 -12.67
N ASN A 17 -17.71 20.18 -13.80
CA ASN A 17 -19.15 20.40 -13.90
C ASN A 17 -19.92 19.24 -13.27
N LEU A 18 -20.49 19.48 -12.10
CA LEU A 18 -21.29 18.52 -11.35
C LEU A 18 -22.51 17.97 -12.11
N ASP A 19 -22.98 18.68 -13.13
CA ASP A 19 -24.07 18.24 -14.01
C ASP A 19 -23.62 17.33 -15.15
N SER A 20 -22.30 17.19 -15.38
CA SER A 20 -21.76 16.26 -16.37
C SER A 20 -22.09 14.82 -15.99
N CYS A 21 -22.34 14.00 -17.00
CA CYS A 21 -22.57 12.57 -16.85
C CYS A 21 -21.29 11.73 -16.88
N VAL A 22 -20.10 12.34 -16.83
CA VAL A 22 -18.81 11.67 -16.98
C VAL A 22 -18.00 11.74 -15.68
N GLY A 23 -17.61 10.59 -15.15
CA GLY A 23 -16.53 10.47 -14.17
C GLY A 23 -15.26 9.91 -14.82
N VAL A 24 -14.09 10.31 -14.36
CA VAL A 24 -12.80 9.84 -14.87
C VAL A 24 -12.02 9.14 -13.76
N CYS A 25 -11.64 7.89 -14.00
CA CYS A 25 -10.82 7.09 -13.11
C CYS A 25 -9.39 7.04 -13.65
N SER A 26 -8.45 7.72 -12.98
CA SER A 26 -7.08 7.95 -13.43
C SER A 26 -6.06 6.88 -13.02
N LEU A 27 -6.50 5.81 -12.33
CA LEU A 27 -5.64 4.75 -11.79
C LEU A 27 -4.45 5.34 -10.99
N TRP A 28 -3.21 5.05 -11.38
CA TRP A 28 -1.99 5.58 -10.76
C TRP A 28 -1.46 6.86 -11.43
N THR A 29 -2.07 7.31 -12.53
CA THR A 29 -1.69 8.59 -13.16
C THR A 29 -2.27 9.74 -12.34
N GLU A 30 -1.45 10.74 -12.05
CA GLU A 30 -1.85 11.86 -11.20
C GLU A 30 -3.08 12.58 -11.78
N ARG A 31 -4.13 12.75 -10.96
CA ARG A 31 -5.38 13.43 -11.33
C ARG A 31 -5.18 14.84 -11.91
N SER A 32 -4.17 15.57 -11.45
CA SER A 32 -3.84 16.92 -11.96
C SER A 32 -3.33 16.86 -13.41
N ILE A 33 -2.59 15.80 -13.77
CA ILE A 33 -2.13 15.54 -15.15
C ILE A 33 -3.35 15.22 -16.02
N VAL A 34 -4.25 14.36 -15.55
CA VAL A 34 -5.50 14.02 -16.26
C VAL A 34 -6.36 15.27 -16.49
N GLN A 35 -6.51 16.11 -15.47
CA GLN A 35 -7.23 17.39 -15.59
C GLN A 35 -6.61 18.29 -16.66
N LYS A 36 -5.28 18.41 -16.70
CA LYS A 36 -4.55 19.19 -17.72
C LYS A 36 -4.69 18.62 -19.13
N ILE A 37 -4.73 17.29 -19.28
CA ILE A 37 -4.94 16.64 -20.58
C ILE A 37 -6.34 16.95 -21.11
N ILE A 38 -7.36 16.85 -20.27
CA ILE A 38 -8.74 17.13 -20.66
C ILE A 38 -8.91 18.62 -20.98
N ASN A 39 -8.34 19.50 -20.15
CA ASN A 39 -8.35 20.96 -20.28
C ASN A 39 -9.75 21.58 -20.51
N ASP A 40 -10.79 20.93 -20.03
CA ASP A 40 -12.18 21.41 -20.10
C ASP A 40 -12.98 20.86 -18.91
N PRO A 41 -13.07 21.62 -17.80
CA PRO A 41 -13.83 21.23 -16.61
C PRO A 41 -15.32 20.99 -16.86
N SER A 42 -15.89 21.50 -17.97
CA SER A 42 -17.30 21.32 -18.29
C SER A 42 -17.65 19.88 -18.69
N ARG A 43 -16.63 19.09 -19.07
CA ARG A 43 -16.79 17.75 -19.66
C ARG A 43 -16.86 16.62 -18.65
N TYR A 44 -16.47 16.84 -17.41
CA TYR A 44 -16.49 15.80 -16.37
C TYR A 44 -17.07 16.35 -15.06
N ALA A 45 -17.68 15.46 -14.29
CA ALA A 45 -18.14 15.75 -12.94
C ALA A 45 -17.01 15.58 -11.93
N VAL A 46 -16.21 14.52 -12.07
CA VAL A 46 -15.13 14.20 -11.13
C VAL A 46 -13.99 13.43 -11.78
N ILE A 47 -12.76 13.69 -11.33
CA ILE A 47 -11.55 12.93 -11.62
C ILE A 47 -11.00 12.37 -10.30
N GLY A 48 -10.71 11.06 -10.28
CA GLY A 48 -10.14 10.40 -9.11
C GLY A 48 -9.18 9.27 -9.47
N ASN A 49 -8.16 9.10 -8.63
CA ASN A 49 -7.28 7.95 -8.66
C ASN A 49 -7.96 6.71 -8.07
N LEU A 50 -7.61 5.53 -8.57
CA LEU A 50 -8.06 4.24 -8.02
C LEU A 50 -6.81 3.37 -7.78
N TYR A 51 -6.18 3.55 -6.62
CA TYR A 51 -4.92 2.86 -6.30
C TYR A 51 -5.10 1.41 -5.86
N SER A 52 -6.27 1.03 -5.33
CA SER A 52 -6.62 -0.34 -4.95
C SER A 52 -8.05 -0.67 -5.38
N ALA A 53 -8.39 -1.97 -5.46
CA ALA A 53 -9.72 -2.41 -5.82
C ALA A 53 -10.77 -2.09 -4.72
N GLN A 54 -10.34 -1.97 -3.47
CA GLN A 54 -11.20 -1.57 -2.35
C GLN A 54 -11.83 -0.18 -2.58
N GLY A 55 -11.13 0.72 -3.28
CA GLY A 55 -11.64 2.04 -3.66
C GLY A 55 -12.89 2.01 -4.54
N ILE A 56 -13.23 0.86 -5.15
CA ILE A 56 -14.48 0.67 -5.92
C ILE A 56 -15.70 0.86 -5.01
N ASN A 57 -15.61 0.49 -3.72
CA ASN A 57 -16.68 0.74 -2.75
C ASN A 57 -17.02 2.23 -2.63
N ALA A 58 -15.98 3.08 -2.53
CA ALA A 58 -16.17 4.52 -2.46
C ALA A 58 -16.65 5.11 -3.79
N MET A 59 -16.19 4.55 -4.92
CA MET A 59 -16.67 4.91 -6.25
C MET A 59 -18.18 4.67 -6.39
N ILE A 60 -18.67 3.48 -6.03
CA ILE A 60 -20.11 3.15 -6.06
C ILE A 60 -20.89 4.13 -5.18
N ARG A 61 -20.44 4.37 -3.94
CA ARG A 61 -21.12 5.30 -3.02
C ARG A 61 -21.21 6.73 -3.54
N ASN A 62 -20.12 7.24 -4.11
CA ASN A 62 -20.12 8.57 -4.71
C ASN A 62 -21.06 8.62 -5.93
N ILE A 63 -21.08 7.61 -6.79
CA ILE A 63 -21.96 7.60 -7.98
C ILE A 63 -23.43 7.44 -7.60
N MET A 64 -23.76 6.60 -6.62
CA MET A 64 -25.15 6.49 -6.14
C MET A 64 -25.66 7.78 -5.49
N ALA A 65 -24.75 8.60 -4.93
CA ALA A 65 -25.08 9.93 -4.43
C ALA A 65 -25.17 11.01 -5.52
N ASN A 66 -24.62 10.75 -6.72
CA ASN A 66 -24.77 11.56 -7.91
C ASN A 66 -25.23 10.72 -9.13
N PRO A 67 -26.54 10.41 -9.24
CA PRO A 67 -27.06 9.58 -10.33
C PRO A 67 -26.93 10.18 -11.74
N ARG A 68 -26.37 11.39 -11.87
CA ARG A 68 -26.07 12.01 -13.18
C ARG A 68 -24.90 11.33 -13.87
N ILE A 69 -23.95 10.77 -13.13
CA ILE A 69 -22.82 10.05 -13.71
C ILE A 69 -23.35 8.79 -14.39
N ARG A 70 -23.09 8.67 -15.69
CA ARG A 70 -23.49 7.56 -16.57
C ARG A 70 -22.30 6.93 -17.28
N TYR A 71 -21.20 7.65 -17.40
CA TYR A 71 -19.95 7.17 -17.96
C TYR A 71 -18.84 7.19 -16.92
N LEU A 72 -18.04 6.13 -16.91
CA LEU A 72 -16.78 6.06 -16.20
C LEU A 72 -15.66 5.83 -17.21
N VAL A 73 -14.88 6.86 -17.49
CA VAL A 73 -13.72 6.76 -18.38
C VAL A 73 -12.53 6.27 -17.55
N LEU A 74 -12.04 5.08 -17.87
CA LEU A 74 -10.92 4.45 -17.20
C LEU A 74 -9.65 4.67 -18.01
N TRP A 75 -8.73 5.49 -17.51
CA TRP A 75 -7.48 5.84 -18.21
C TRP A 75 -6.34 6.03 -17.22
N GLY A 76 -5.11 5.76 -17.64
CA GLY A 76 -3.90 5.96 -16.82
C GLY A 76 -3.13 4.67 -16.57
N SER A 77 -2.08 4.78 -15.76
CA SER A 77 -1.15 3.70 -15.46
C SER A 77 -1.77 2.68 -14.50
N GLU A 78 -1.80 1.41 -14.90
CA GLU A 78 -2.32 0.29 -14.10
C GLU A 78 -1.17 -0.41 -13.38
N LEU A 79 -1.08 -0.24 -12.05
CA LEU A 79 -0.02 -0.82 -11.23
C LEU A 79 -0.54 -1.78 -10.14
N SER A 80 -1.88 -1.90 -9.97
CA SER A 80 -2.48 -2.68 -8.88
C SER A 80 -3.64 -3.58 -9.29
N LEU A 81 -3.95 -3.66 -10.59
CA LEU A 81 -5.12 -4.33 -11.17
C LEU A 81 -6.46 -3.79 -10.65
N SER A 82 -6.49 -2.54 -10.18
CA SER A 82 -7.70 -1.93 -9.67
C SER A 82 -8.69 -1.60 -10.79
N GLY A 83 -8.19 -1.16 -11.95
CA GLY A 83 -9.00 -0.96 -13.17
C GLY A 83 -9.50 -2.28 -13.75
N HIS A 84 -8.65 -3.32 -13.74
CA HIS A 84 -9.10 -4.68 -14.08
C HIS A 84 -10.25 -5.13 -13.18
N SER A 85 -10.12 -4.93 -11.87
CA SER A 85 -11.15 -5.30 -10.89
C SER A 85 -12.45 -4.54 -11.11
N LEU A 86 -12.39 -3.26 -11.45
CA LEU A 86 -13.59 -2.48 -11.83
C LEU A 86 -14.27 -3.10 -13.05
N LEU A 87 -13.53 -3.45 -14.10
CA LEU A 87 -14.10 -4.08 -15.29
C LEU A 87 -14.71 -5.45 -14.98
N GLN A 88 -14.04 -6.27 -14.17
CA GLN A 88 -14.58 -7.57 -13.77
C GLN A 88 -15.84 -7.45 -12.92
N LEU A 89 -15.94 -6.43 -12.06
CA LEU A 89 -17.19 -6.12 -11.37
C LEU A 89 -18.30 -5.79 -12.37
N MET A 90 -18.02 -4.98 -13.40
CA MET A 90 -19.01 -4.65 -14.42
C MET A 90 -19.48 -5.91 -15.17
N HIS A 91 -18.54 -6.73 -15.64
CA HIS A 91 -18.83 -7.90 -16.46
C HIS A 91 -19.46 -9.05 -15.67
N GLN A 92 -18.88 -9.41 -14.52
CA GLN A 92 -19.20 -10.66 -13.82
C GLN A 92 -19.88 -10.44 -12.47
N GLY A 93 -19.72 -9.26 -11.85
CA GLY A 93 -20.30 -8.97 -10.55
C GLY A 93 -19.47 -9.51 -9.40
N ILE A 94 -20.14 -9.98 -8.35
CA ILE A 94 -19.53 -10.48 -7.12
C ILE A 94 -19.98 -11.91 -6.81
N ASP A 95 -19.15 -12.68 -6.10
CA ASP A 95 -19.47 -14.02 -5.62
C ASP A 95 -20.32 -13.99 -4.33
N LYS A 96 -20.67 -15.18 -3.80
CA LYS A 96 -21.43 -15.32 -2.54
C LYS A 96 -20.75 -14.71 -1.31
N ASN A 97 -19.42 -14.54 -1.36
CA ASN A 97 -18.63 -13.93 -0.30
C ASN A 97 -18.40 -12.43 -0.57
N ARG A 98 -19.08 -11.88 -1.58
CA ARG A 98 -19.00 -10.49 -2.03
C ARG A 98 -17.65 -10.09 -2.64
N LYS A 99 -16.82 -11.05 -3.04
CA LYS A 99 -15.58 -10.81 -3.77
C LYS A 99 -15.86 -10.56 -5.24
N ILE A 100 -15.10 -9.66 -5.87
CA ILE A 100 -15.21 -9.40 -7.30
C ILE A 100 -14.74 -10.65 -8.06
N ILE A 101 -15.64 -11.23 -8.86
CA ILE A 101 -15.34 -12.48 -9.60
C ILE A 101 -14.24 -12.18 -10.63
N ASN A 102 -13.16 -12.98 -10.64
CA ASN A 102 -11.97 -12.78 -11.50
C ASN A 102 -11.26 -11.42 -11.35
N GLY A 103 -11.62 -10.65 -10.31
CA GLY A 103 -10.99 -9.39 -9.93
C GLY A 103 -10.39 -9.45 -8.53
N ARG A 104 -9.84 -8.32 -8.08
CA ARG A 104 -9.42 -8.12 -6.70
C ARG A 104 -10.47 -7.36 -5.93
N GLY A 105 -10.38 -7.45 -4.61
CA GLY A 105 -11.26 -6.72 -3.71
C GLY A 105 -12.64 -7.34 -3.60
N GLU A 106 -13.43 -6.72 -2.73
CA GLU A 106 -14.77 -7.14 -2.37
C GLU A 106 -15.64 -5.90 -2.17
N ILE A 107 -16.95 -6.09 -2.34
CA ILE A 107 -17.91 -5.02 -2.11
C ILE A 107 -18.48 -5.16 -0.70
N GLU A 108 -18.37 -4.09 0.09
CA GLU A 108 -18.82 -3.99 1.47
C GLU A 108 -20.31 -4.31 1.63
N ALA A 109 -20.69 -4.98 2.72
CA ALA A 109 -22.05 -5.47 2.96
C ALA A 109 -23.10 -4.34 3.04
N GLU A 110 -22.67 -3.14 3.40
CA GLU A 110 -23.48 -1.92 3.46
C GLU A 110 -23.98 -1.45 2.09
N ILE A 111 -23.44 -1.99 0.99
CA ILE A 111 -23.96 -1.79 -0.37
C ILE A 111 -24.80 -3.03 -0.72
N PRO A 112 -26.15 -2.96 -0.77
CA PRO A 112 -26.99 -4.10 -1.12
C PRO A 112 -26.69 -4.67 -2.51
N HIS A 113 -26.98 -5.96 -2.73
CA HIS A 113 -26.74 -6.61 -4.03
C HIS A 113 -27.49 -5.91 -5.17
N GLU A 114 -28.74 -5.47 -4.94
CA GLU A 114 -29.50 -4.76 -5.97
C GLU A 114 -28.84 -3.45 -6.42
N ILE A 115 -28.08 -2.80 -5.53
CA ILE A 115 -27.36 -1.56 -5.83
C ILE A 115 -26.12 -1.83 -6.68
N ILE A 116 -25.47 -2.98 -6.48
CA ILE A 116 -24.34 -3.40 -7.31
C ILE A 116 -24.83 -3.70 -8.73
N ASP A 117 -25.94 -4.43 -8.87
CA ASP A 117 -26.49 -4.74 -10.19
C ASP A 117 -27.02 -3.49 -10.89
N GLU A 118 -27.61 -2.56 -10.14
CA GLU A 118 -28.02 -1.27 -10.70
C GLU A 118 -26.82 -0.42 -11.15
N PHE A 119 -25.73 -0.41 -10.39
CA PHE A 119 -24.48 0.24 -10.79
C PHE A 119 -23.99 -0.34 -12.12
N ARG A 120 -23.93 -1.67 -12.22
CA ARG A 120 -23.48 -2.39 -13.42
C ARG A 120 -24.37 -2.11 -14.63
N LYS A 121 -25.69 -2.03 -14.41
CA LYS A 121 -26.69 -1.79 -15.47
C LYS A 121 -26.65 -0.34 -15.99
N ASN A 122 -26.44 0.64 -15.12
CA ASN A 122 -26.66 2.05 -15.47
C ASN A 122 -25.38 2.81 -15.83
N ILE A 123 -24.22 2.30 -15.42
CA ILE A 123 -22.93 2.94 -15.65
C ILE A 123 -22.19 2.24 -16.78
N GLU A 124 -21.74 3.01 -17.76
CA GLU A 124 -20.92 2.53 -18.86
C GLU A 124 -19.45 2.81 -18.55
N VAL A 125 -18.65 1.75 -18.38
CA VAL A 125 -17.20 1.89 -18.20
C VAL A 125 -16.52 1.84 -19.56
N ILE A 126 -15.80 2.91 -19.91
CA ILE A 126 -15.05 3.02 -21.15
C ILE A 126 -13.57 2.76 -20.82
N ASP A 127 -13.08 1.59 -21.20
CA ASP A 127 -11.69 1.18 -20.96
C ASP A 127 -10.76 1.81 -22.00
N LEU A 128 -9.99 2.81 -21.56
CA LEU A 128 -8.92 3.44 -22.32
C LEU A 128 -7.54 3.15 -21.71
N ARG A 129 -7.39 2.10 -20.89
CA ARG A 129 -6.07 1.72 -20.36
C ARG A 129 -5.11 1.42 -21.51
N GLY A 130 -3.86 1.88 -21.36
CA GLY A 130 -2.82 1.74 -22.38
C GLY A 130 -2.99 2.60 -23.64
N ARG A 131 -4.06 3.42 -23.74
CA ARG A 131 -4.32 4.32 -24.87
C ARG A 131 -3.59 5.66 -24.72
N HIS A 132 -3.27 6.30 -25.85
CA HIS A 132 -2.58 7.61 -25.86
C HIS A 132 -3.45 8.73 -25.27
N MET A 133 -2.85 9.80 -24.77
CA MET A 133 -3.57 10.90 -24.10
C MET A 133 -4.60 11.60 -25.00
N ASP A 134 -4.37 11.65 -26.31
CA ASP A 134 -5.32 12.24 -27.25
C ASP A 134 -6.63 11.45 -27.32
N GLN A 135 -6.55 10.12 -27.15
CA GLN A 135 -7.74 9.27 -27.16
C GLN A 135 -8.60 9.53 -25.93
N LEU A 136 -8.01 9.87 -24.78
CA LEU A 136 -8.75 10.30 -23.59
C LEU A 136 -9.57 11.55 -23.89
N LYS A 137 -8.93 12.58 -24.45
CA LYS A 137 -9.58 13.87 -24.74
C LYS A 137 -10.68 13.72 -25.81
N THR A 138 -10.36 13.04 -26.91
CA THR A 138 -11.30 12.81 -28.01
C THR A 138 -12.51 11.99 -27.56
N THR A 139 -12.28 10.94 -26.77
CA THR A 139 -13.38 10.11 -26.24
C THR A 139 -14.30 10.92 -25.33
N ILE A 140 -13.74 11.64 -24.33
CA ILE A 140 -14.54 12.47 -23.41
C ILE A 140 -15.35 13.54 -24.17
N THR A 141 -14.76 14.15 -25.19
CA THR A 141 -15.43 15.18 -26.00
C THR A 141 -16.58 14.60 -26.83
N ALA A 142 -16.45 13.35 -27.29
CA ALA A 142 -17.47 12.66 -28.10
C ALA A 142 -18.63 12.08 -27.29
N LEU A 143 -18.54 12.01 -25.95
CA LEU A 143 -19.59 11.45 -25.11
C LEU A 143 -20.85 12.31 -25.13
N LYS A 144 -21.98 11.67 -25.48
CA LYS A 144 -23.29 12.32 -25.51
C LYS A 144 -23.85 12.42 -24.09
N PRO A 145 -24.49 13.53 -23.70
CA PRO A 145 -25.19 13.62 -22.42
C PRO A 145 -26.24 12.51 -22.28
N LYS A 146 -26.26 11.85 -21.13
CA LYS A 146 -27.30 10.87 -20.75
C LYS A 146 -28.09 11.41 -19.55
N PRO A 147 -29.41 11.15 -19.49
CA PRO A 147 -30.20 11.55 -18.33
C PRO A 147 -29.76 10.77 -17.08
N PRO A 148 -30.00 11.32 -15.87
CA PRO A 148 -29.71 10.63 -14.62
C PRO A 148 -30.46 9.31 -14.54
N PHE A 149 -29.84 8.27 -13.98
CA PHE A 149 -30.51 6.96 -13.86
C PHE A 149 -31.46 6.85 -12.66
N ALA A 150 -31.42 7.82 -11.75
CA ALA A 150 -32.32 7.92 -10.62
C ALA A 150 -32.61 9.38 -10.26
N ILE A 151 -33.82 9.64 -9.75
CA ILE A 151 -34.25 10.98 -9.32
C ILE A 151 -33.62 11.35 -7.97
N LYS A 152 -33.59 10.40 -7.03
CA LYS A 152 -33.08 10.61 -5.67
C LYS A 152 -31.66 10.07 -5.54
N ALA A 153 -30.82 10.84 -4.86
CA ALA A 153 -29.51 10.37 -4.43
C ALA A 153 -29.67 9.31 -3.33
N ARG A 154 -28.82 8.28 -3.36
CA ARG A 154 -28.79 7.22 -2.33
C ARG A 154 -27.44 7.22 -1.63
N ILE A 155 -27.48 7.02 -0.33
CA ILE A 155 -26.31 7.10 0.55
C ILE A 155 -26.18 5.79 1.30
N PHE A 156 -25.01 5.18 1.21
CA PHE A 156 -24.65 3.97 1.95
C PHE A 156 -23.52 4.31 2.92
N LYS A 157 -23.63 3.84 4.16
CA LYS A 157 -22.59 4.09 5.16
C LYS A 157 -21.32 3.29 4.78
N PRO A 158 -20.12 3.83 5.03
CA PRO A 158 -18.89 3.03 5.01
C PRO A 158 -18.94 1.95 6.10
N ALA A 159 -18.27 0.82 5.87
CA ALA A 159 -18.11 -0.22 6.87
C ALA A 159 -17.47 0.34 8.15
N LYS A 160 -18.07 0.05 9.31
CA LYS A 160 -17.48 0.40 10.61
C LYS A 160 -16.48 -0.69 11.01
N VAL A 161 -15.19 -0.38 10.96
CA VAL A 161 -14.18 -1.28 11.53
C VAL A 161 -14.06 -1.01 13.03
N VAL A 162 -14.63 -1.90 13.84
CA VAL A 162 -14.39 -1.91 15.29
C VAL A 162 -13.06 -2.62 15.51
N SER A 163 -12.01 -1.88 15.88
CA SER A 163 -10.74 -2.47 16.28
C SER A 163 -10.47 -2.22 17.75
N ARG A 164 -10.21 -3.29 18.51
CA ARG A 164 -9.64 -3.17 19.85
C ARG A 164 -8.13 -2.99 19.69
N ILE A 165 -7.62 -1.82 20.06
CA ILE A 165 -6.19 -1.57 20.14
C ILE A 165 -5.71 -2.08 21.50
N LEU A 166 -4.70 -2.94 21.50
CA LEU A 166 -4.05 -3.40 22.71
C LEU A 166 -3.03 -2.36 23.20
N PRO A 167 -2.75 -2.26 24.50
CA PRO A 167 -1.72 -1.35 25.01
C PRO A 167 -0.33 -1.76 24.45
N SER A 168 0.47 -0.76 24.06
CA SER A 168 1.85 -0.94 23.57
C SER A 168 2.68 0.33 23.77
N GLU A 169 3.98 0.22 23.51
CA GLU A 169 4.82 1.35 23.15
C GLU A 169 4.23 2.14 21.98
N LYS A 170 4.58 3.41 21.85
CA LYS A 170 4.02 4.29 20.81
C LYS A 170 4.89 4.37 19.56
N VAL A 171 6.18 4.09 19.69
CA VAL A 171 7.20 4.25 18.65
C VAL A 171 8.30 3.21 18.85
N GLY A 172 9.02 2.86 17.79
CA GLY A 172 10.25 2.06 17.88
C GLY A 172 10.02 0.56 17.88
N PHE A 173 9.18 0.07 16.97
CA PHE A 173 8.85 -1.34 16.84
C PHE A 173 9.90 -2.09 16.02
N ARG A 174 10.13 -3.38 16.34
CA ARG A 174 10.99 -4.25 15.56
C ARG A 174 10.26 -5.54 15.18
N VAL A 175 10.35 -5.91 13.91
CA VAL A 175 9.82 -7.17 13.36
C VAL A 175 10.91 -7.84 12.55
N GLU A 176 11.04 -9.16 12.66
CA GLU A 176 12.04 -9.94 11.92
C GLU A 176 11.42 -11.22 11.37
N GLY A 177 11.87 -11.64 10.19
CA GLY A 177 11.51 -12.92 9.60
C GLY A 177 12.50 -13.37 8.54
N GLN A 178 12.46 -14.65 8.17
CA GLN A 178 13.36 -15.21 7.17
C GLN A 178 12.99 -14.75 5.76
N LYS A 179 11.72 -14.90 5.40
CA LYS A 179 11.18 -14.50 4.08
C LYS A 179 10.38 -13.21 4.18
N VAL A 180 10.33 -12.44 3.10
CA VAL A 180 9.58 -11.17 3.01
C VAL A 180 8.10 -11.40 3.34
N ALA A 181 7.48 -12.44 2.78
CA ALA A 181 6.06 -12.71 3.00
C ALA A 181 5.73 -13.05 4.46
N GLN A 182 6.66 -13.66 5.20
CA GLN A 182 6.49 -13.99 6.63
C GLN A 182 6.68 -12.75 7.50
N THR A 183 7.75 -11.97 7.24
CA THR A 183 7.97 -10.68 7.90
C THR A 183 6.78 -9.75 7.69
N TRP A 184 6.20 -9.74 6.50
CA TRP A 184 5.01 -8.97 6.17
C TRP A 184 3.80 -9.33 7.05
N LEU A 185 3.52 -10.62 7.26
CA LEU A 185 2.43 -11.04 8.14
C LEU A 185 2.61 -10.54 9.59
N LYS A 186 3.85 -10.56 10.10
CA LYS A 186 4.18 -10.00 11.42
C LYS A 186 3.95 -8.49 11.48
N ILE A 187 4.29 -7.76 10.42
CA ILE A 187 4.01 -6.32 10.31
C ILE A 187 2.50 -6.04 10.33
N LEU A 188 1.71 -6.78 9.52
CA LEU A 188 0.27 -6.63 9.51
C LEU A 188 -0.33 -6.91 10.89
N ASN A 189 0.08 -8.01 11.55
CA ASN A 189 -0.38 -8.37 12.89
C ASN A 189 0.00 -7.31 13.94
N LEU A 190 1.22 -6.75 13.86
CA LEU A 190 1.66 -5.67 14.75
C LEU A 190 0.76 -4.44 14.59
N ILE A 191 0.56 -3.97 13.36
CA ILE A 191 -0.25 -2.77 13.11
C ILE A 191 -1.71 -3.03 13.47
N ASP A 192 -2.25 -4.21 13.15
CA ASP A 192 -3.62 -4.56 13.51
C ASP A 192 -3.84 -4.53 15.03
N LYS A 193 -2.93 -5.09 15.82
CA LYS A 193 -3.09 -5.16 17.28
C LYS A 193 -2.80 -3.84 18.00
N TYR A 194 -1.78 -3.11 17.54
CA TYR A 194 -1.17 -2.02 18.33
C TYR A 194 -1.17 -0.66 17.63
N GLY A 195 -1.49 -0.62 16.33
CA GLY A 195 -1.43 0.62 15.57
C GLY A 195 -2.47 1.63 16.04
N LEU A 196 -2.04 2.89 16.16
CA LEU A 196 -2.90 4.01 16.52
C LEU A 196 -3.76 4.41 15.33
N VAL A 197 -5.05 4.63 15.58
CA VAL A 197 -5.97 5.11 14.54
C VAL A 197 -5.88 6.63 14.43
N LYS A 198 -5.60 7.12 13.23
CA LYS A 198 -5.60 8.55 12.89
C LYS A 198 -6.37 8.80 11.61
N HIS A 199 -6.78 10.04 11.39
CA HIS A 199 -7.31 10.46 10.09
C HIS A 199 -6.16 10.54 9.07
N SER A 200 -6.39 10.04 7.87
CA SER A 200 -5.42 10.06 6.76
C SER A 200 -5.30 11.48 6.18
N ARG A 201 -4.13 11.79 5.60
CA ARG A 201 -3.92 13.05 4.86
C ARG A 201 -4.83 13.21 3.63
N TYR A 202 -5.29 12.10 3.04
CA TYR A 202 -6.05 12.10 1.79
C TYR A 202 -7.57 12.28 1.97
N SER A 203 -8.08 12.22 3.20
CA SER A 203 -9.47 12.59 3.48
C SER A 203 -9.71 12.68 4.98
N GLN A 204 -10.47 13.70 5.40
CA GLN A 204 -10.95 13.82 6.79
C GLN A 204 -11.79 12.61 7.25
N LYS A 205 -12.32 11.80 6.32
CA LYS A 205 -13.14 10.61 6.61
C LYS A 205 -12.42 9.27 6.51
N ASN A 206 -11.23 9.23 5.89
CA ASN A 206 -10.50 7.97 5.75
C ASN A 206 -9.51 7.82 6.91
N GLN A 207 -9.52 6.68 7.57
CA GLN A 207 -8.66 6.42 8.71
C GLN A 207 -7.45 5.60 8.28
N ILE A 208 -6.31 5.84 8.90
CA ILE A 208 -5.18 4.93 8.87
C ILE A 208 -5.00 4.31 10.25
N ARG A 209 -4.48 3.10 10.28
CA ARG A 209 -3.90 2.51 11.49
C ARG A 209 -2.39 2.51 11.31
N GLU A 210 -1.66 3.13 12.23
CA GLU A 210 -0.23 3.34 12.07
C GLU A 210 0.60 2.99 13.30
N VAL A 211 1.84 2.56 13.04
CA VAL A 211 2.91 2.48 14.04
C VAL A 211 4.09 3.33 13.56
N LEU A 212 4.82 3.92 14.51
CA LEU A 212 5.94 4.79 14.18
C LEU A 212 7.30 4.11 14.37
N ASN A 213 8.25 4.41 13.47
CA ASN A 213 9.62 3.90 13.49
C ASN A 213 9.70 2.36 13.50
N LEU A 214 8.95 1.70 12.63
CA LEU A 214 9.01 0.26 12.44
C LEU A 214 10.32 -0.13 11.76
N THR A 215 11.09 -1.01 12.40
CA THR A 215 12.28 -1.65 11.83
C THR A 215 11.94 -3.09 11.47
N ALA A 216 11.79 -3.36 10.18
CA ALA A 216 11.53 -4.69 9.65
C ALA A 216 12.81 -5.31 9.09
N VAL A 217 13.14 -6.53 9.51
CA VAL A 217 14.36 -7.26 9.10
C VAL A 217 13.98 -8.53 8.34
N VAL A 218 14.62 -8.75 7.20
CA VAL A 218 14.48 -9.95 6.36
C VAL A 218 15.86 -10.59 6.21
N THR A 219 16.02 -11.83 6.66
CA THR A 219 17.35 -12.46 6.77
C THR A 219 17.71 -13.38 5.61
N ASP A 220 16.74 -14.13 5.06
CA ASP A 220 17.01 -15.28 4.20
C ASP A 220 16.11 -15.36 2.94
N GLU A 221 15.60 -14.22 2.45
CA GLU A 221 14.90 -14.23 1.16
C GLU A 221 15.88 -14.48 0.00
N ASP A 222 15.63 -15.49 -0.82
CA ASP A 222 16.46 -15.77 -2.01
C ASP A 222 15.95 -14.92 -3.20
N PRO A 223 16.75 -13.97 -3.71
CA PRO A 223 16.36 -13.16 -4.87
C PRO A 223 16.19 -13.99 -6.17
N ASN A 224 16.83 -15.16 -6.29
CA ASN A 224 16.73 -16.02 -7.47
C ASN A 224 15.52 -16.96 -7.40
N GLN A 225 15.09 -17.30 -6.18
CA GLN A 225 13.94 -18.15 -5.90
C GLN A 225 13.07 -17.53 -4.80
N VAL A 226 12.39 -16.44 -5.15
CA VAL A 226 11.54 -15.69 -4.21
C VAL A 226 10.47 -16.59 -3.61
N TYR A 227 10.35 -16.58 -2.28
CA TYR A 227 9.23 -17.21 -1.59
C TYR A 227 7.95 -16.39 -1.83
N PHE A 228 7.06 -16.92 -2.67
CA PHE A 228 5.88 -16.21 -3.18
C PHE A 228 4.58 -16.97 -2.92
N PRO A 229 4.04 -16.91 -1.68
CA PRO A 229 2.79 -17.56 -1.34
C PRO A 229 1.57 -16.82 -1.94
N ASP A 230 0.47 -17.55 -2.09
CA ASP A 230 -0.77 -17.10 -2.72
C ASP A 230 -1.51 -15.99 -1.94
N TYR A 231 -1.20 -15.83 -0.65
CA TYR A 231 -1.77 -14.79 0.19
C TYR A 231 -1.18 -13.39 -0.07
N LEU A 232 -0.11 -13.27 -0.86
CA LEU A 232 0.39 -11.96 -1.29
C LEU A 232 -0.65 -11.30 -2.22
N PRO A 233 -1.00 -10.01 -2.01
CA PRO A 233 -2.12 -9.37 -2.72
C PRO A 233 -1.74 -8.91 -4.13
N PHE A 234 -0.73 -9.53 -4.75
CA PHE A 234 -0.23 -9.23 -6.09
C PHE A 234 0.34 -10.47 -6.77
N SER A 235 0.45 -10.45 -8.11
CA SER A 235 0.97 -11.56 -8.89
C SER A 235 2.49 -11.47 -9.11
N LEU A 236 3.11 -12.60 -9.47
CA LEU A 236 4.51 -12.63 -9.92
C LEU A 236 4.75 -11.76 -11.16
N THR A 237 3.77 -11.66 -12.05
CA THR A 237 3.86 -10.80 -13.25
C THR A 237 3.97 -9.33 -12.86
N GLU A 238 3.13 -8.88 -11.92
CA GLU A 238 3.22 -7.51 -11.39
C GLU A 238 4.54 -7.27 -10.65
N LEU A 239 5.02 -8.25 -9.88
CA LEU A 239 6.31 -8.14 -9.22
C LEU A 239 7.45 -7.95 -10.23
N LYS A 240 7.46 -8.74 -11.32
CA LYS A 240 8.46 -8.62 -12.39
C LYS A 240 8.38 -7.26 -13.09
N ALA A 241 7.18 -6.76 -13.34
CA ALA A 241 7.00 -5.41 -13.89
C ALA A 241 7.55 -4.35 -12.94
N TYR A 242 7.27 -4.48 -11.64
CA TYR A 242 7.76 -3.58 -10.61
C TYR A 242 9.29 -3.63 -10.48
N TYR A 243 9.93 -4.80 -10.61
CA TYR A 243 11.39 -4.93 -10.67
C TYR A 243 11.99 -4.14 -11.82
N ALA A 244 11.39 -4.20 -13.01
CA ALA A 244 11.88 -3.45 -14.15
C ALA A 244 11.85 -1.94 -13.90
N GLU A 245 10.84 -1.42 -13.19
CA GLU A 245 10.76 -0.01 -12.80
C GLU A 245 11.72 0.36 -11.67
N PHE A 246 11.86 -0.49 -10.65
CA PHE A 246 12.64 -0.21 -9.45
C PHE A 246 14.15 -0.32 -9.69
N LEU A 247 14.59 -1.29 -10.50
CA LEU A 247 16.01 -1.61 -10.69
C LEU A 247 16.66 -0.82 -11.81
N THR A 248 15.88 -0.11 -12.64
CA THR A 248 16.37 0.61 -13.82
C THR A 248 16.04 2.11 -13.76
N ALA A 249 16.57 2.89 -14.71
CA ALA A 249 16.22 4.30 -14.86
C ALA A 249 14.91 4.54 -15.63
N ARG A 250 14.15 3.49 -15.97
CA ARG A 250 12.92 3.59 -16.76
C ARG A 250 11.91 4.46 -16.03
N GLN A 251 11.32 5.44 -16.72
CA GLN A 251 10.19 6.20 -16.21
C GLN A 251 8.87 5.65 -16.74
N THR A 252 7.85 5.63 -15.87
CA THR A 252 6.49 5.27 -16.25
C THR A 252 5.73 6.57 -16.55
N PRO A 253 5.27 6.80 -17.79
CA PRO A 253 4.63 8.04 -18.19
C PRO A 253 3.46 8.40 -17.26
N GLY A 254 3.41 9.67 -16.82
CA GLY A 254 2.32 10.20 -15.98
C GLY A 254 2.36 9.83 -14.50
N THR A 255 3.36 9.06 -14.05
CA THR A 255 3.61 8.86 -12.61
C THR A 255 4.40 10.04 -12.03
N ALA A 256 4.12 10.43 -10.78
CA ALA A 256 4.77 11.58 -10.14
C ALA A 256 6.29 11.38 -9.97
N TYR A 257 6.70 10.14 -9.67
CA TYR A 257 8.08 9.68 -9.58
C TYR A 257 8.12 8.14 -9.62
N ASN A 258 9.30 7.56 -9.82
CA ASN A 258 9.60 6.18 -9.42
C ASN A 258 11.00 6.09 -8.81
N TYR A 259 11.23 5.05 -7.99
CA TYR A 259 12.46 4.92 -7.21
C TYR A 259 13.70 4.66 -8.06
N GLY A 260 13.57 3.81 -9.08
CA GLY A 260 14.68 3.47 -9.97
C GLY A 260 15.26 4.68 -10.67
N HIS A 261 14.42 5.55 -11.25
CA HIS A 261 14.87 6.80 -11.86
C HIS A 261 15.57 7.73 -10.87
N ARG A 262 15.03 7.87 -9.64
CA ARG A 262 15.65 8.69 -8.58
C ARG A 262 17.04 8.18 -8.21
N LEU A 263 17.22 6.87 -8.13
CA LEU A 263 18.49 6.24 -7.76
C LEU A 263 19.52 6.23 -8.91
N ARG A 264 19.08 6.20 -10.18
CA ARG A 264 19.96 5.99 -11.33
C ARG A 264 20.25 7.23 -12.18
N LYS A 265 19.33 8.18 -12.28
CA LYS A 265 19.40 9.25 -13.30
C LYS A 265 18.98 10.64 -12.83
N HIS A 266 18.01 10.75 -11.92
CA HIS A 266 17.38 12.03 -11.54
C HIS A 266 18.39 13.13 -11.16
N PHE A 267 19.42 12.76 -10.38
CA PHE A 267 20.44 13.71 -9.89
C PHE A 267 21.65 13.84 -10.82
N GLY A 268 21.58 13.36 -12.06
CA GLY A 268 22.71 13.32 -12.99
C GLY A 268 23.80 12.31 -12.60
N ILE A 269 23.52 11.44 -11.61
CA ILE A 269 24.43 10.44 -11.08
C ILE A 269 23.70 9.11 -10.92
N ASP A 270 24.35 8.03 -11.39
CA ASP A 270 23.92 6.67 -11.07
C ASP A 270 24.48 6.28 -9.71
N GLN A 271 23.71 6.56 -8.65
CA GLN A 271 24.12 6.37 -7.28
C GLN A 271 24.41 4.89 -6.98
N ILE A 272 23.67 3.97 -7.60
CA ILE A 272 23.88 2.53 -7.38
C ILE A 272 25.14 2.05 -8.07
N GLN A 273 25.40 2.47 -9.30
CA GLN A 273 26.65 2.14 -9.98
C GLN A 273 27.84 2.69 -9.19
N LYS A 274 27.75 3.91 -8.66
CA LYS A 274 28.80 4.49 -7.79
C LYS A 274 29.02 3.68 -6.52
N ILE A 275 27.98 3.14 -5.90
CA ILE A 275 28.14 2.23 -4.75
C ILE A 275 28.79 0.91 -5.17
N LYS A 276 28.41 0.32 -6.30
CA LYS A 276 29.03 -0.92 -6.82
C LYS A 276 30.53 -0.73 -7.11
N ASP A 277 30.92 0.42 -7.66
CA ASP A 277 32.32 0.76 -7.89
C ASP A 277 33.08 1.01 -6.58
N LEU A 278 32.42 1.64 -5.60
CA LEU A 278 32.97 1.87 -4.26
C LEU A 278 33.20 0.56 -3.50
N ILE A 279 32.31 -0.41 -3.60
CA ILE A 279 32.45 -1.74 -2.95
C ILE A 279 33.74 -2.44 -3.39
N LYS A 280 34.12 -2.32 -4.67
CA LYS A 280 35.32 -2.96 -5.23
C LYS A 280 36.63 -2.37 -4.70
N THR A 281 36.63 -1.08 -4.35
CA THR A 281 37.84 -0.34 -3.99
C THR A 281 37.94 -0.05 -2.49
N ARG A 282 36.80 0.15 -1.82
CA ARG A 282 36.70 0.55 -0.40
C ARG A 282 35.47 -0.11 0.25
N PRO A 283 35.49 -1.44 0.45
CA PRO A 283 34.33 -2.19 0.98
C PRO A 283 33.88 -1.75 2.39
N ASP A 284 34.80 -1.23 3.22
CA ASP A 284 34.45 -0.75 4.58
C ASP A 284 33.92 0.69 4.61
N SER A 285 33.74 1.31 3.43
CA SER A 285 33.32 2.71 3.32
C SER A 285 31.92 2.92 3.89
N LYS A 286 31.80 3.88 4.82
CA LYS A 286 30.51 4.35 5.35
C LYS A 286 29.77 5.30 4.40
N LYS A 287 30.27 5.48 3.17
CA LYS A 287 29.70 6.38 2.15
C LYS A 287 28.77 5.68 1.15
N MET A 288 28.40 4.42 1.38
CA MET A 288 27.49 3.67 0.52
C MET A 288 26.04 4.16 0.71
N LEU A 289 25.75 5.40 0.31
CA LEU A 289 24.46 6.06 0.46
C LEU A 289 23.89 6.39 -0.92
N ALA A 290 22.62 6.10 -1.12
CA ALA A 290 21.85 6.65 -2.24
C ALA A 290 20.54 7.24 -1.74
N VAL A 291 20.17 8.40 -2.27
CA VAL A 291 19.00 9.18 -1.86
C VAL A 291 18.00 9.28 -3.00
N THR A 292 16.72 9.34 -2.66
CA THR A 292 15.62 9.52 -3.62
C THR A 292 14.92 10.87 -3.46
N ALA A 293 15.00 11.47 -2.27
CA ALA A 293 14.39 12.76 -1.98
C ALA A 293 15.17 13.91 -2.64
N ASP A 294 14.48 14.72 -3.42
CA ASP A 294 14.96 16.00 -3.94
C ASP A 294 14.26 17.10 -3.15
N VAL A 295 14.93 17.59 -2.11
CA VAL A 295 14.33 18.47 -1.11
C VAL A 295 13.63 19.67 -1.74
N LYS A 296 14.28 20.34 -2.71
CA LYS A 296 13.72 21.53 -3.36
C LYS A 296 12.50 21.19 -4.20
N LEU A 297 12.59 20.13 -5.01
CA LEU A 297 11.51 19.71 -5.90
C LEU A 297 10.30 19.18 -5.10
N ASP A 298 10.57 18.33 -4.11
CA ASP A 298 9.55 17.57 -3.40
C ASP A 298 8.77 18.47 -2.41
N TRP A 299 9.43 19.42 -1.75
CA TRP A 299 8.72 20.43 -0.94
C TRP A 299 7.83 21.33 -1.79
N GLY A 300 8.27 21.72 -2.99
CA GLY A 300 7.45 22.49 -3.94
C GLY A 300 6.19 21.75 -4.40
N ARG A 301 6.15 20.43 -4.24
CA ARG A 301 5.02 19.56 -4.58
C ARG A 301 4.24 19.05 -3.38
N ALA A 302 4.62 19.42 -2.16
CA ALA A 302 4.11 18.82 -0.93
C ALA A 302 2.56 18.82 -0.85
N ASN A 303 1.89 19.82 -1.42
CA ASN A 303 0.43 19.95 -1.41
C ASN A 303 -0.26 19.46 -2.70
N ASN A 304 0.49 19.23 -3.77
CA ASN A 304 -0.06 19.09 -5.13
C ASN A 304 0.41 17.84 -5.88
N GLY A 305 1.27 16.99 -5.29
CA GLY A 305 1.73 15.77 -5.94
C GLY A 305 2.38 14.78 -4.97
N ASP A 306 2.55 13.53 -5.42
CA ASP A 306 3.17 12.48 -4.62
C ASP A 306 4.70 12.66 -4.58
N THR A 307 5.30 12.49 -3.41
CA THR A 307 6.76 12.56 -3.19
C THR A 307 7.33 11.19 -2.77
N PRO A 308 8.62 10.91 -3.01
CA PRO A 308 9.24 9.64 -2.66
C PRO A 308 8.98 9.19 -1.22
N CYS A 309 8.42 7.99 -1.05
CA CYS A 309 8.23 7.37 0.26
C CYS A 309 9.52 6.71 0.77
N LEU A 310 10.22 5.93 -0.07
CA LEU A 310 11.64 5.62 0.13
C LEU A 310 12.41 6.94 0.07
N THR A 311 13.25 7.24 1.05
CA THR A 311 14.06 8.47 1.12
C THR A 311 15.55 8.21 0.87
N GLN A 312 16.06 7.09 1.38
CA GLN A 312 17.44 6.69 1.23
C GLN A 312 17.64 5.18 1.38
N ILE A 313 18.73 4.67 0.82
CA ILE A 313 19.27 3.35 1.09
C ILE A 313 20.74 3.46 1.51
N LEU A 314 21.18 2.58 2.40
CA LEU A 314 22.54 2.49 2.91
C LEU A 314 23.06 1.07 2.79
N GLY A 315 24.24 0.92 2.18
CA GLY A 315 25.00 -0.32 2.14
C GLY A 315 26.02 -0.38 3.28
N SER A 316 26.32 -1.59 3.74
CA SER A 316 27.45 -1.85 4.64
C SER A 316 27.95 -3.27 4.46
N ILE A 317 29.25 -3.47 4.61
CA ILE A 317 29.85 -4.81 4.60
C ILE A 317 30.33 -5.15 6.01
N TYR A 318 29.95 -6.33 6.48
CA TYR A 318 30.41 -6.87 7.76
C TYR A 318 30.45 -8.40 7.68
N ASN A 319 31.49 -9.04 8.23
CA ASN A 319 31.67 -10.50 8.21
C ASN A 319 31.40 -11.13 6.84
N HIS A 320 31.98 -10.54 5.79
CA HIS A 320 31.85 -10.99 4.39
C HIS A 320 30.40 -11.04 3.85
N GLN A 321 29.51 -10.24 4.45
CA GLN A 321 28.11 -10.08 4.04
C GLN A 321 27.81 -8.62 3.70
N PHE A 322 27.05 -8.40 2.64
CA PHE A 322 26.53 -7.09 2.23
C PHE A 322 25.14 -6.86 2.83
N TYR A 323 25.05 -5.91 3.76
CA TYR A 323 23.84 -5.44 4.41
C TYR A 323 23.26 -4.26 3.63
N LEU A 324 21.93 -4.22 3.52
CA LEU A 324 21.22 -3.08 2.95
C LEU A 324 20.16 -2.59 3.94
N THR A 325 20.16 -1.30 4.23
CA THR A 325 19.11 -0.63 5.00
C THR A 325 18.38 0.38 4.12
N ALA A 326 17.06 0.31 4.06
CA ALA A 326 16.21 1.27 3.35
C ALA A 326 15.36 2.07 4.34
N HIS A 327 15.31 3.39 4.17
CA HIS A 327 14.50 4.27 5.01
C HIS A 327 13.28 4.77 4.25
N PHE A 328 12.11 4.64 4.87
CA PHE A 328 10.85 5.15 4.35
C PHE A 328 10.29 6.19 5.32
N ARG A 329 9.87 7.35 4.80
CA ARG A 329 9.15 8.36 5.62
C ARG A 329 7.71 7.94 5.92
N SER A 330 7.11 7.16 5.03
CA SER A 330 5.73 6.67 5.12
C SER A 330 5.57 5.51 4.15
N GLN A 331 4.83 4.47 4.51
CA GLN A 331 4.65 3.32 3.61
C GLN A 331 3.33 2.61 3.88
N ASP A 332 2.57 2.35 2.81
CA ASP A 332 1.42 1.45 2.82
C ASP A 332 1.91 0.02 3.05
N MET A 333 1.50 -0.54 4.17
CA MET A 333 1.93 -1.86 4.61
C MET A 333 1.16 -3.00 3.95
N VAL A 334 -0.02 -2.77 3.37
CA VAL A 334 -0.80 -3.85 2.73
C VAL A 334 -0.31 -4.09 1.31
N HIS A 335 -0.32 -3.06 0.45
CA HIS A 335 0.02 -3.24 -0.98
C HIS A 335 1.44 -2.79 -1.33
N GLY A 336 2.03 -1.90 -0.53
CA GLY A 336 3.32 -1.29 -0.81
C GLY A 336 4.51 -2.06 -0.27
N TRP A 337 4.54 -2.33 1.03
CA TRP A 337 5.69 -2.93 1.72
C TRP A 337 6.23 -4.23 1.10
N PRO A 338 5.42 -5.27 0.81
CA PRO A 338 5.95 -6.54 0.30
C PRO A 338 6.61 -6.38 -1.08
N ARG A 339 6.04 -5.56 -1.97
CA ARG A 339 6.65 -5.24 -3.27
C ARG A 339 7.98 -4.50 -3.12
N ASN A 340 8.02 -3.51 -2.23
CA ASN A 340 9.25 -2.74 -1.95
C ASN A 340 10.35 -3.63 -1.37
N ALA A 341 10.02 -4.48 -0.39
CA ALA A 341 10.99 -5.35 0.27
C ALA A 341 11.59 -6.38 -0.72
N LEU A 342 10.76 -6.99 -1.57
CA LEU A 342 11.22 -7.89 -2.63
C LEU A 342 12.11 -7.17 -3.65
N ALA A 343 11.73 -5.96 -4.09
CA ALA A 343 12.53 -5.18 -5.05
C ALA A 343 13.86 -4.71 -4.45
N LEU A 344 13.87 -4.30 -3.18
CA LEU A 344 15.07 -3.95 -2.43
C LEU A 344 15.98 -5.17 -2.22
N ARG A 345 15.41 -6.36 -2.01
CA ARG A 345 16.20 -7.60 -1.93
C ARG A 345 16.89 -7.91 -3.26
N GLN A 346 16.18 -7.73 -4.37
CA GLN A 346 16.78 -7.87 -5.71
C GLN A 346 17.87 -6.80 -5.97
N LEU A 347 17.65 -5.57 -5.50
CA LEU A 347 18.65 -4.50 -5.60
C LEU A 347 19.89 -4.81 -4.75
N GLN A 348 19.71 -5.28 -3.51
CA GLN A 348 20.80 -5.74 -2.65
C GLN A 348 21.63 -6.82 -3.34
N ALA A 349 20.96 -7.78 -3.98
CA ALA A 349 21.60 -8.84 -4.74
C ALA A 349 22.39 -8.31 -5.94
N ASP A 350 21.84 -7.37 -6.71
CA ASP A 350 22.57 -6.72 -7.82
C ASP A 350 23.80 -5.93 -7.33
N MET A 351 23.71 -5.29 -6.17
CA MET A 351 24.82 -4.53 -5.58
C MET A 351 25.93 -5.44 -5.05
N ALA A 352 25.56 -6.58 -4.44
CA ALA A 352 26.51 -7.60 -3.99
C ALA A 352 27.09 -8.41 -5.17
N LYS A 353 26.39 -8.47 -6.31
CA LYS A 353 26.83 -9.20 -7.50
C LYS A 353 28.21 -8.72 -7.96
N ASN A 354 29.09 -9.66 -8.27
CA ASN A 354 30.47 -9.43 -8.73
C ASN A 354 31.41 -8.81 -7.67
N SER A 355 31.01 -8.76 -6.39
CA SER A 355 31.87 -8.32 -5.28
C SER A 355 32.30 -9.48 -4.35
N GLY A 356 31.76 -10.68 -4.55
CA GLY A 356 32.05 -11.87 -3.75
C GLY A 356 31.35 -11.93 -2.39
N TYR A 357 30.72 -10.86 -1.93
CA TYR A 357 30.03 -10.84 -0.63
C TYR A 357 28.71 -11.61 -0.66
N LYS A 358 28.44 -12.35 0.43
CA LYS A 358 27.14 -12.98 0.67
C LYS A 358 26.09 -11.93 0.98
N LEU A 359 24.81 -12.25 0.82
CA LEU A 359 23.74 -11.35 1.24
C LEU A 359 23.60 -11.39 2.76
N GLY A 360 23.75 -10.23 3.40
CA GLY A 360 23.33 -10.04 4.78
C GLY A 360 21.83 -9.74 4.88
N PRO A 361 21.34 -9.51 6.11
CA PRO A 361 19.99 -9.03 6.35
C PRO A 361 19.65 -7.76 5.56
N LEU A 362 18.43 -7.74 5.01
CA LEU A 362 17.79 -6.55 4.47
C LEU A 362 16.97 -5.89 5.60
N THR A 363 17.19 -4.61 5.84
CA THR A 363 16.46 -3.84 6.87
C THR A 363 15.64 -2.73 6.22
N LEU A 364 14.36 -2.61 6.59
CA LEU A 364 13.49 -1.51 6.19
C LEU A 364 13.06 -0.75 7.44
N ILE A 365 13.45 0.52 7.55
CA ILE A 365 13.07 1.42 8.65
C ILE A 365 12.00 2.38 8.14
N THR A 366 10.78 2.25 8.63
CA THR A 366 9.63 3.07 8.21
C THR A 366 9.19 3.99 9.33
N HIS A 367 9.23 5.29 9.10
CA HIS A 367 8.78 6.27 10.09
C HIS A 367 7.27 6.20 10.32
N SER A 368 6.42 6.24 9.28
CA SER A 368 4.97 6.03 9.39
C SER A 368 4.54 4.76 8.63
N ALA A 369 4.48 3.65 9.35
CA ALA A 369 4.06 2.36 8.83
C ALA A 369 2.55 2.21 9.03
N HIS A 370 1.77 2.18 7.94
CA HIS A 370 0.33 2.31 8.06
C HIS A 370 -0.46 1.37 7.14
N MET A 371 -1.68 1.08 7.56
CA MET A 371 -2.73 0.45 6.75
C MET A 371 -3.87 1.43 6.56
N TYR A 372 -4.46 1.47 5.37
CA TYR A 372 -5.68 2.24 5.12
C TYR A 372 -6.91 1.48 5.62
N SER A 373 -7.93 2.22 6.08
CA SER A 373 -9.18 1.64 6.58
C SER A 373 -9.86 0.70 5.59
N ASP A 374 -9.77 1.04 4.31
CA ASP A 374 -10.30 0.24 3.19
C ASP A 374 -9.69 -1.16 3.14
N ASP A 375 -8.46 -1.34 3.63
CA ASP A 375 -7.73 -2.61 3.61
C ASP A 375 -7.74 -3.35 4.96
N PHE A 376 -8.37 -2.81 6.02
CA PHE A 376 -8.38 -3.46 7.33
C PHE A 376 -9.00 -4.87 7.30
N LYS A 377 -10.10 -5.04 6.57
CA LYS A 377 -10.73 -6.37 6.43
C LYS A 377 -9.84 -7.33 5.66
N LEU A 378 -9.24 -6.87 4.56
CA LEU A 378 -8.30 -7.68 3.78
C LEU A 378 -7.13 -8.16 4.65
N ALA A 379 -6.51 -7.24 5.40
CA ALA A 379 -5.40 -7.58 6.31
C ALA A 379 -5.83 -8.60 7.37
N LYS A 380 -7.01 -8.43 7.96
CA LYS A 380 -7.56 -9.35 8.96
C LYS A 380 -7.79 -10.75 8.39
N ASP A 381 -8.43 -10.85 7.22
CA ASP A 381 -8.68 -12.13 6.54
C ASP A 381 -7.37 -12.87 6.20
N ILE A 382 -6.32 -12.12 5.79
CA ILE A 382 -4.99 -12.67 5.52
C ILE A 382 -4.37 -13.21 6.82
N LEU A 383 -4.44 -12.44 7.90
CA LEU A 383 -3.89 -12.82 9.20
C LEU A 383 -4.59 -14.06 9.77
N GLU A 384 -5.92 -14.09 9.78
CA GLU A 384 -6.71 -15.20 10.32
C GLU A 384 -6.39 -16.53 9.62
N LYS A 385 -6.16 -16.50 8.30
CA LYS A 385 -5.88 -17.71 7.50
C LYS A 385 -4.43 -18.15 7.53
N ASN A 386 -3.49 -17.20 7.60
CA ASN A 386 -2.08 -17.48 7.30
C ASN A 386 -1.13 -17.23 8.47
N PHE A 387 -1.46 -16.35 9.42
CA PHE A 387 -0.50 -15.92 10.44
C PHE A 387 0.03 -17.09 11.28
N VAL A 388 -0.86 -17.91 11.85
CA VAL A 388 -0.47 -19.07 12.68
C VAL A 388 0.26 -20.12 11.83
N LYS A 389 -0.23 -20.39 10.61
CA LYS A 389 0.34 -21.35 9.67
C LYS A 389 1.79 -21.00 9.32
N GLU A 390 2.06 -19.74 9.02
CA GLU A 390 3.38 -19.25 8.61
C GLU A 390 4.32 -18.99 9.80
N SER A 391 3.79 -18.74 11.00
CA SER A 391 4.60 -18.54 12.20
C SER A 391 5.18 -19.85 12.76
N GLY A 392 4.70 -21.01 12.28
CA GLY A 392 5.08 -22.31 12.83
C GLY A 392 4.60 -22.53 14.27
N TYR A 393 3.62 -21.74 14.72
CA TYR A 393 3.09 -21.84 16.07
C TYR A 393 2.30 -23.13 16.25
N THR A 394 2.61 -23.86 17.31
CA THR A 394 1.93 -25.09 17.74
C THR A 394 1.40 -24.90 19.15
N SER A 395 0.48 -25.77 19.60
CA SER A 395 -0.02 -25.77 20.98
C SER A 395 1.09 -25.77 22.05
N SER A 396 2.30 -26.24 21.70
CA SER A 396 3.48 -26.26 22.57
C SER A 396 4.45 -25.09 22.37
N VAL A 397 4.42 -24.40 21.23
CA VAL A 397 5.32 -23.29 20.90
C VAL A 397 4.52 -22.16 20.27
N HIS A 398 4.16 -21.17 21.09
CA HIS A 398 3.41 -19.97 20.69
C HIS A 398 4.23 -18.68 20.90
N PHE A 399 5.55 -18.77 20.80
CA PHE A 399 6.46 -17.65 20.98
C PHE A 399 7.60 -17.72 19.96
N GLU A 400 8.24 -16.58 19.71
CA GLU A 400 9.44 -16.50 18.88
C GLU A 400 10.69 -16.56 19.78
N PHE A 401 11.73 -17.23 19.30
CA PHE A 401 13.02 -17.24 19.99
C PHE A 401 13.75 -15.92 19.76
N ASP A 402 13.91 -15.13 20.81
CA ASP A 402 14.79 -13.96 20.80
C ASP A 402 16.25 -14.43 20.82
N PRO A 403 17.09 -14.02 19.83
CA PRO A 403 18.50 -14.37 19.79
C PRO A 403 19.31 -13.85 20.99
N ARG A 404 18.75 -12.89 21.75
CA ARG A 404 19.37 -12.33 22.97
C ARG A 404 19.00 -13.10 24.24
N GLY A 405 18.11 -14.09 24.14
CA GLY A 405 17.58 -14.85 25.28
C GLY A 405 16.07 -14.67 25.44
N ASN A 406 15.40 -15.72 25.89
CA ASN A 406 13.94 -15.75 26.05
C ASN A 406 13.58 -15.72 27.53
N MET A 407 12.48 -15.07 27.87
CA MET A 407 11.92 -15.07 29.22
C MET A 407 10.54 -15.70 29.21
N VAL A 408 10.29 -16.65 30.12
CA VAL A 408 8.98 -17.27 30.31
C VAL A 408 8.28 -16.56 31.48
N VAL A 409 7.07 -16.07 31.25
CA VAL A 409 6.21 -15.50 32.30
C VAL A 409 5.14 -16.53 32.65
N GLU A 410 5.22 -17.07 33.86
CA GLU A 410 4.21 -17.98 34.40
C GLU A 410 3.29 -17.23 35.38
N VAL A 411 1.98 -17.26 35.13
CA VAL A 411 0.99 -16.75 36.07
C VAL A 411 0.59 -17.88 37.00
N VAL A 412 1.09 -17.84 38.23
CA VAL A 412 0.77 -18.84 39.26
C VAL A 412 -0.32 -18.34 40.20
N PRO A 413 -1.20 -19.23 40.72
CA PRO A 413 -2.14 -18.87 41.77
C PRO A 413 -1.41 -18.33 43.00
N MET A 414 -1.96 -17.28 43.60
CA MET A 414 -1.42 -16.69 44.83
C MET A 414 -1.41 -17.72 45.98
N PRO A 415 -0.27 -17.97 46.64
CA PRO A 415 -0.26 -18.73 47.89
C PRO A 415 -1.11 -18.00 48.93
N LYS A 416 -2.02 -18.72 49.60
CA LYS A 416 -3.01 -18.15 50.55
C LYS A 416 -2.41 -17.29 51.69
N ASN A 417 -1.10 -17.39 51.94
CA ASN A 417 -0.42 -16.79 53.08
C ASN A 417 0.55 -15.64 52.70
N LYS A 418 0.51 -15.08 51.49
CA LYS A 418 1.33 -13.90 51.12
C LYS A 418 0.46 -12.68 50.81
N ILE A 419 0.69 -11.61 51.56
CA ILE A 419 0.15 -10.26 51.31
C ILE A 419 1.21 -9.51 50.47
N TRP A 420 0.82 -8.89 49.37
CA TRP A 420 1.71 -8.04 48.59
C TRP A 420 2.08 -6.76 49.37
N PRO A 421 3.31 -6.23 49.24
CA PRO A 421 3.57 -4.84 49.59
C PRO A 421 2.65 -3.94 48.74
N ALA A 422 2.15 -2.84 49.31
CA ALA A 422 1.14 -1.98 48.70
C ALA A 422 1.54 -1.37 47.34
N ASP A 423 2.83 -1.43 46.96
CA ASP A 423 3.35 -0.81 45.75
C ASP A 423 4.09 -1.79 44.83
N ASN A 424 3.58 -1.91 43.59
CA ASN A 424 4.27 -2.36 42.37
C ASN A 424 5.34 -3.46 42.49
N ALA A 425 4.98 -4.63 43.01
CA ALA A 425 5.77 -5.82 42.75
C ALA A 425 5.02 -6.71 41.75
N LEU A 426 5.72 -7.12 40.68
CA LEU A 426 5.38 -8.30 39.89
C LEU A 426 6.15 -9.46 40.52
N ALA A 427 5.47 -10.56 40.84
CA ALA A 427 6.03 -11.73 41.47
C ALA A 427 6.51 -12.59 40.33
N VAL A 428 7.74 -12.34 39.89
CA VAL A 428 8.42 -13.20 38.94
C VAL A 428 8.93 -14.40 39.73
N ASN A 429 8.20 -15.52 39.66
CA ASN A 429 8.50 -16.69 40.47
C ASN A 429 9.71 -17.49 39.95
N ARG A 430 10.08 -17.31 38.68
CA ARG A 430 11.32 -17.78 38.05
C ARG A 430 11.58 -16.98 36.77
N VAL A 431 12.79 -16.45 36.62
CA VAL A 431 13.39 -16.15 35.31
C VAL A 431 14.24 -17.38 35.00
N LEU A 432 13.87 -18.14 33.97
CA LEU A 432 14.71 -19.23 33.47
C LEU A 432 15.68 -18.72 32.42
#